data_AF-A0A822BXD2-F1
#
_entry.id   AF-A0A822BXD2-F1
#
_cell.length_a   1.000
_cell.length_b   1.000
_cell.length_c   1.000
_cell.angle_alpha   90.00
_cell.angle_beta   90.00
_cell.angle_gamma   90.00
#
_symmetry.space_group_name_H-M   'P 1'
#
loop_
_entity.id
_entity.type
_entity.pdbx_description
1 polymer ?
#
loop_
_entity_poly.entity_id
_entity_poly.type
_entity_poly.pdbx_seq_one_letter_code
_entity_poly.pdbx_strand_id
1 'polypeptide(L)'
;VEQKLSSKPQLLQQILNDENTRTEELLLYLPKFKMEASFELSDVLKSLGMVNAFSDSAADFTGIVSKEDDPAGLCVSKVIHKAFIDVNEKGKTIDFIYDIL
;
A
#
# COMPACT_ATOMS: atom_id res chain seq x y z
N VAL A 1 10.65 1.79 16.14
CA VAL A 1 10.40 2.98 15.29
C VAL A 1 9.02 2.91 14.65
N GLU A 2 8.64 1.77 14.07
CA GLU A 2 7.32 1.55 13.44
C GLU A 2 6.12 1.86 14.35
N GLN A 3 6.15 1.45 15.62
CA GLN A 3 5.09 1.78 16.59
C GLN A 3 4.89 3.29 16.81
N LYS A 4 5.96 4.11 16.69
CA LYS A 4 5.84 5.56 16.86
C LYS A 4 5.17 6.23 15.66
N LEU A 5 5.39 5.72 14.44
CA LEU A 5 4.68 6.19 13.24
C LEU A 5 3.20 5.79 13.28
N SER A 6 2.88 4.57 13.71
CA SER A 6 1.50 4.09 13.82
C SER A 6 0.67 4.85 14.86
N SER A 7 1.28 5.25 15.98
CA SER A 7 0.57 5.93 17.08
C SER A 7 0.25 7.41 16.81
N LYS A 8 0.90 8.03 15.81
CA LYS A 8 0.76 9.46 15.47
C LYS A 8 0.82 9.65 13.97
N PRO A 9 -0.30 9.47 13.24
CA PRO A 9 -0.32 9.57 11.77
C PRO A 9 0.08 10.96 11.26
N GLN A 10 -0.04 12.01 12.07
CA GLN A 10 0.38 13.37 11.73
C GLN A 10 1.89 13.59 11.81
N LEU A 11 2.65 12.65 12.40
CA LEU A 11 4.08 12.83 12.67
C LEU A 11 4.89 13.08 11.40
N LEU A 12 4.55 12.40 10.29
CA LEU A 12 5.22 12.62 9.02
C LEU A 12 5.00 14.05 8.51
N GLN A 13 3.76 14.54 8.57
CA GLN A 13 3.45 15.91 8.16
C GLN A 13 4.10 16.95 9.06
N GLN A 14 4.21 16.66 10.37
CA GLN A 14 4.92 17.54 11.30
C GLN A 14 6.42 17.64 10.96
N ILE A 15 7.07 16.53 10.61
CA ILE A 15 8.48 16.52 10.21
C ILE A 15 8.68 17.25 8.88
N LEU A 16 7.80 17.03 7.90
CA LEU A 16 7.92 17.66 6.59
C LEU A 16 7.62 19.16 6.60
N ASN A 17 6.76 19.61 7.51
CA ASN A 17 6.33 21.01 7.61
C ASN A 17 7.01 21.77 8.77
N ASP A 18 8.03 21.20 9.40
CA ASP A 18 8.74 21.89 10.47
C ASP A 18 9.50 23.09 9.88
N GLU A 19 9.04 24.30 10.21
CA GLU A 19 9.65 25.55 9.75
C GLU A 19 11.08 25.76 10.28
N ASN A 20 11.49 24.98 11.29
CA ASN A 20 12.89 24.93 11.75
C ASN A 20 13.77 23.95 10.97
N THR A 21 13.23 23.26 9.96
CA THR A 21 14.04 22.41 9.08
C THR A 21 15.01 23.28 8.30
N ARG A 22 16.30 23.16 8.61
CA ARG A 22 17.35 23.87 7.91
C ARG A 22 17.91 23.01 6.78
N THR A 23 17.98 23.59 5.60
CA THR A 23 18.75 23.01 4.50
C THR A 23 20.22 23.23 4.78
N GLU A 24 20.95 22.15 5.01
CA GLU A 24 22.41 22.19 5.19
C GLU A 24 23.09 21.27 4.18
N GLU A 25 24.26 21.68 3.69
CA GLU A 25 25.12 20.81 2.90
C GLU A 25 25.80 19.79 3.81
N LEU A 26 25.67 18.51 3.47
CA LEU A 26 26.22 17.42 4.25
C LEU A 26 26.81 16.32 3.35
N LEU A 27 27.82 15.62 3.85
CA LEU A 27 28.36 14.43 3.21
C LEU A 27 27.44 13.24 3.48
N LEU A 28 26.65 12.86 2.48
CA LEU A 28 25.70 11.75 2.56
C LEU A 28 26.30 10.48 1.96
N TYR A 29 26.32 9.40 2.75
CA TYR A 29 26.57 8.05 2.25
C TYR A 29 25.25 7.28 2.20
N LEU A 30 24.69 7.11 1.01
CA LEU A 30 23.50 6.30 0.79
C LEU A 30 23.86 5.09 -0.09
N PRO A 31 23.73 3.84 0.39
CA PRO A 31 24.08 2.67 -0.40
C PRO A 31 23.09 2.49 -1.56
N LYS A 32 23.58 1.95 -2.68
CA LYS A 32 22.71 1.42 -3.73
C LYS A 32 22.02 0.18 -3.20
N PHE A 33 20.72 0.08 -3.43
CA PHE A 33 19.99 -1.14 -3.14
C PHE A 33 18.85 -1.31 -4.12
N LYS A 34 18.48 -2.57 -4.30
CA LYS A 34 17.27 -2.98 -5.01
C LYS A 34 16.45 -3.82 -4.06
N MET A 35 15.15 -3.55 -4.02
CA MET A 35 14.21 -4.29 -3.19
C MET A 35 12.98 -4.61 -4.02
N GLU A 36 12.59 -5.87 -3.99
CA GLU A 36 11.31 -6.34 -4.52
C GLU A 36 10.55 -6.96 -3.35
N ALA A 37 9.28 -6.60 -3.23
CA ALA A 37 8.40 -7.14 -2.21
C ALA A 37 7.05 -7.49 -2.83
N SER A 38 6.54 -8.68 -2.50
CA SER A 38 5.22 -9.14 -2.90
C SER A 38 4.47 -9.60 -1.65
N PHE A 39 3.29 -9.03 -1.42
CA PHE A 39 2.46 -9.32 -0.26
C PHE A 39 1.08 -9.75 -0.73
N GLU A 40 0.56 -10.84 -0.16
CA GLU A 40 -0.87 -11.09 -0.18
C GLU A 40 -1.50 -10.35 1.01
N LEU A 41 -2.38 -9.39 0.73
CA LEU A 41 -2.96 -8.50 1.74
C LEU A 41 -4.35 -8.95 2.20
N SER A 42 -4.90 -10.03 1.67
CA SER A 42 -6.28 -10.45 1.96
C SER A 42 -6.54 -10.60 3.45
N ASP A 43 -5.67 -11.30 4.17
CA ASP A 43 -5.82 -11.52 5.62
C ASP A 43 -5.61 -10.24 6.43
N VAL A 44 -4.67 -9.39 6.01
CA VAL A 44 -4.45 -8.08 6.63
C VAL A 44 -5.70 -7.21 6.48
N LEU A 45 -6.27 -7.12 5.29
CA LEU A 45 -7.47 -6.33 5.01
C LEU A 45 -8.69 -6.86 5.77
N LYS A 46 -8.85 -8.19 5.85
CA LYS A 46 -9.88 -8.82 6.70
C LYS A 46 -9.68 -8.43 8.18
N SER A 47 -8.45 -8.48 8.68
CA SER A 47 -8.13 -8.11 10.08
C SER A 47 -8.39 -6.63 10.38
N LEU A 48 -8.30 -5.77 9.37
CA LEU A 48 -8.61 -4.34 9.45
C LEU A 48 -10.13 -4.04 9.29
N GLY A 49 -10.97 -5.05 9.11
CA GLY A 49 -12.43 -4.93 9.06
C GLY A 49 -13.04 -5.07 7.67
N MET A 50 -12.25 -5.24 6.62
CA MET A 50 -12.73 -5.46 5.25
C MET A 50 -13.06 -6.94 5.03
N VAL A 51 -14.06 -7.47 5.73
CA VAL A 51 -14.43 -8.90 5.66
C VAL A 51 -15.44 -9.18 4.54
N ASN A 52 -16.46 -8.33 4.39
CA ASN A 52 -17.56 -8.56 3.44
C ASN A 52 -17.08 -8.64 1.98
N ALA A 53 -16.05 -7.87 1.61
CA ALA A 53 -15.48 -7.88 0.27
C ALA A 53 -15.00 -9.27 -0.19
N PHE A 54 -14.65 -10.16 0.75
CA PHE A 54 -14.14 -11.50 0.48
C PHE A 54 -15.16 -12.61 0.74
N SER A 55 -16.44 -12.26 0.94
CA SER A 55 -17.50 -13.21 1.32
C SER A 55 -18.51 -13.37 0.20
N ASP A 56 -18.66 -14.57 -0.34
CA ASP A 56 -19.61 -14.85 -1.43
C ASP A 56 -21.06 -14.46 -1.08
N SER A 57 -21.43 -14.52 0.21
CA SER A 57 -22.78 -14.22 0.69
C SER A 57 -23.02 -12.76 1.08
N ALA A 58 -21.96 -11.98 1.27
CA ALA A 58 -22.04 -10.63 1.86
C ALA A 58 -21.33 -9.55 1.03
N ALA A 59 -20.56 -9.95 0.03
CA ALA A 59 -19.94 -9.06 -0.92
C ALA A 59 -21.01 -8.37 -1.76
N ASP A 60 -20.92 -7.06 -1.87
CA ASP A 60 -21.79 -6.25 -2.72
C ASP A 60 -20.94 -5.39 -3.64
N PHE A 61 -20.72 -5.91 -4.86
CA PHE A 61 -20.00 -5.22 -5.93
C PHE A 61 -20.93 -4.85 -7.09
N THR A 62 -22.23 -4.60 -6.83
CA THR A 62 -23.19 -4.24 -7.90
C THR A 62 -22.88 -2.93 -8.60
N GLY A 63 -22.04 -2.08 -8.01
CA GLY A 63 -21.49 -0.90 -8.67
C GLY A 63 -20.48 -1.20 -9.78
N ILE A 64 -19.96 -2.44 -9.86
CA ILE A 64 -19.00 -2.90 -10.87
C ILE A 64 -19.68 -3.83 -11.87
N VAL A 65 -20.39 -4.85 -11.37
CA VAL A 65 -21.12 -5.84 -12.18
C VAL A 65 -22.54 -5.94 -11.67
N SER A 66 -23.53 -5.72 -12.54
CA SER A 66 -24.93 -5.82 -12.14
C SER A 66 -25.30 -7.28 -11.82
N LYS A 67 -26.30 -7.49 -10.96
CA LYS A 67 -26.81 -8.85 -10.65
C LYS A 67 -27.48 -9.53 -11.85
N GLU A 68 -27.85 -8.76 -12.86
CA GLU A 68 -28.43 -9.27 -14.11
C GLU A 68 -27.34 -9.87 -15.00
N ASP A 69 -26.15 -9.26 -15.00
CA ASP A 69 -24.98 -9.72 -15.76
C ASP A 69 -24.26 -10.89 -15.08
N ASP A 70 -24.24 -10.91 -13.74
CA ASP A 70 -23.68 -12.01 -12.94
C ASP A 70 -24.58 -12.37 -11.75
N PRO A 71 -25.50 -13.34 -11.93
CA PRO A 71 -26.39 -13.81 -10.88
C PRO A 71 -25.68 -14.55 -9.73
N ALA A 72 -24.47 -15.06 -9.97
CA ALA A 72 -23.68 -15.73 -8.94
C ALA A 72 -23.07 -14.73 -7.94
N GLY A 73 -22.99 -13.46 -8.33
CA GLY A 73 -22.38 -12.40 -7.55
C GLY A 73 -20.86 -12.37 -7.68
N LEU A 74 -20.28 -11.23 -7.34
CA LEU A 74 -18.83 -10.99 -7.41
C LEU A 74 -18.29 -10.84 -5.99
N CYS A 75 -17.09 -11.38 -5.74
CA CYS A 75 -16.34 -11.17 -4.50
C CYS A 75 -14.83 -11.06 -4.82
N VAL A 76 -14.04 -10.55 -3.86
CA VAL A 76 -12.58 -10.54 -3.96
C VAL A 76 -12.05 -11.88 -3.49
N SER A 77 -11.26 -12.55 -4.34
CA SER A 77 -10.60 -13.80 -3.96
C SER A 77 -9.28 -13.53 -3.25
N LYS A 78 -8.43 -12.67 -3.84
CA LYS A 78 -7.11 -12.31 -3.31
C LYS A 78 -6.72 -10.87 -3.65
N VAL A 79 -5.92 -10.27 -2.78
CA VAL A 79 -5.28 -8.97 -3.02
C VAL A 79 -3.77 -9.15 -3.01
N ILE A 80 -3.13 -8.92 -4.14
CA ILE A 80 -1.68 -9.05 -4.31
C ILE A 80 -1.08 -7.65 -4.54
N HIS A 81 -0.20 -7.24 -3.63
CA HIS A 81 0.57 -6.01 -3.73
C HIS A 81 2.03 -6.31 -4.01
N LYS A 82 2.53 -5.86 -5.18
CA LYS A 82 3.93 -5.97 -5.57
C LYS A 82 4.56 -4.59 -5.66
N ALA A 83 5.72 -4.43 -5.05
CA ALA A 83 6.47 -3.18 -5.04
C ALA A 83 7.93 -3.44 -5.37
N PHE A 84 8.50 -2.58 -6.22
CA PHE A 84 9.90 -2.59 -6.61
C PHE A 84 10.53 -1.22 -6.34
N ILE A 85 11.71 -1.22 -5.70
CA ILE A 85 12.50 -0.03 -5.40
C ILE A 85 13.92 -0.24 -5.92
N ASP A 86 14.40 0.68 -6.75
CA ASP A 86 15.79 0.77 -7.20
C ASP A 86 16.37 2.14 -6.83
N VAL A 87 17.39 2.13 -5.97
CA VAL A 87 18.13 3.34 -5.59
C VAL A 87 19.54 3.27 -6.19
N ASN A 88 19.84 4.20 -7.08
CA ASN A 88 21.14 4.34 -7.73
C ASN A 88 21.53 5.82 -7.92
N GLU A 89 22.74 6.11 -8.43
CA GLU A 89 23.22 7.51 -8.54
C GLU A 89 22.48 8.34 -9.61
N LYS A 90 21.73 7.69 -10.51
CA LYS A 90 20.97 8.39 -11.56
C LYS A 90 19.57 8.79 -11.10
N GLY A 91 19.12 8.33 -9.92
CA GLY A 91 17.80 8.60 -9.37
C GLY A 91 17.14 7.38 -8.73
N LYS A 92 15.91 7.54 -8.26
CA LYS A 92 15.07 6.47 -7.69
C LYS A 92 13.99 6.08 -8.70
N THR A 93 13.95 4.81 -9.10
CA THR A 93 12.81 4.25 -9.84
C THR A 93 11.95 3.47 -8.86
N ILE A 94 10.67 3.82 -8.78
CA ILE A 94 9.67 3.13 -7.94
C ILE A 94 8.57 2.64 -8.86
N ASP A 95 8.38 1.33 -8.91
CA ASP A 95 7.28 0.71 -9.65
C ASP A 95 6.37 -0.01 -8.64
N PHE A 96 5.08 0.33 -8.68
CA PHE A 96 4.03 -0.34 -7.89
C PHE A 96 3.10 -1.09 -8.84
N ILE A 97 2.87 -2.37 -8.57
CA ILE A 97 1.94 -3.21 -9.32
C ILE A 97 0.88 -3.74 -8.36
N TYR A 98 -0.38 -3.49 -8.69
CA TYR A 98 -1.54 -3.95 -7.92
C TYR A 98 -2.30 -4.99 -8.76
N ASP A 99 -2.40 -6.21 -8.27
CA ASP A 99 -3.26 -7.25 -8.84
C ASP A 99 -4.34 -7.61 -7.81
N ILE A 100 -5.60 -7.52 -8.21
CA ILE A 100 -6.75 -8.02 -7.44
C ILE A 100 -7.31 -9.19 -8.25
N LEU A 101 -7.38 -10.36 -7.63
CA LEU A 101 -7.88 -11.62 -8.20
C LEU A 101 -9.19 -12.03 -7.54
#